data_AF-A0A838H7I7-F1
#
_entry.id   AF-A0A838H7I7-F1
#
_cell.length_a   1.000
_cell.length_b   1.000
_cell.length_c   1.000
_cell.angle_alpha   90.00
_cell.angle_beta   90.00
_cell.angle_gamma   90.00
#
_symmetry.space_group_name_H-M   'P 1'
#
loop_
_entity.id
_entity.type
_entity.pdbx_description
1 polymer ?
#
loop_
_entity_poly.entity_id
_entity_poly.type
_entity_poly.pdbx_seq_one_letter_code
_entity_poly.pdbx_strand_id
1 'polypeptide(L)' 'MTRATACTISPLQPGEAFDSPSDRLTRRGVAALGVEELIALILQSGHRGQNGLETARRLAREFGSISTLARAGPEELT' A
#
# COMPACT_ATOMS: atom_id res chain seq x y z
N MET A 1 -3.71 25.44 -16.16
CA MET A 1 -2.69 24.41 -15.82
C MET A 1 -2.51 24.45 -14.31
N THR A 2 -3.34 23.75 -13.54
CA THR A 2 -3.46 24.01 -12.09
C THR A 2 -3.19 22.74 -11.28
N ARG A 3 -2.03 22.78 -10.59
CA ARG A 3 -1.66 22.16 -9.30
C ARG A 3 -2.05 20.69 -9.09
N ALA A 4 -1.04 19.82 -9.23
CA ALA A 4 -0.96 18.59 -8.44
C ALA A 4 -0.76 19.00 -6.97
N THR A 5 -1.85 19.04 -6.20
CA THR A 5 -1.79 19.16 -4.74
C THR A 5 -0.99 17.98 -4.21
N ALA A 6 0.13 18.27 -3.55
CA ALA A 6 0.92 17.30 -2.81
C ALA A 6 0.00 16.60 -1.81
N CYS A 7 -0.38 15.36 -2.12
CA CYS A 7 -1.02 14.48 -1.16
C CYS A 7 0.06 14.22 -0.11
N THR A 8 -0.02 14.89 1.04
CA THR A 8 0.90 14.64 2.15
C THR A 8 0.57 13.26 2.69
N ILE A 9 1.23 12.24 2.15
CA ILE A 9 1.07 10.86 2.61
C ILE A 9 1.73 10.82 3.99
N SER A 10 0.91 10.78 5.05
CA SER A 10 1.37 10.60 6.42
C SER A 10 2.24 9.33 6.54
N PRO A 11 3.18 9.30 7.51
CA PRO A 11 4.04 8.13 7.70
C PRO A 11 3.21 6.88 8.03
N LEU A 12 3.67 5.76 7.48
CA LEU A 12 3.04 4.44 7.44
C LEU A 12 2.77 3.92 8.87
N GLN A 13 1.53 4.02 9.34
CA GLN A 13 1.13 3.46 10.62
C GLN A 13 0.64 2.02 10.42
N PRO A 14 1.22 1.01 11.08
CA PRO A 14 0.69 -0.34 11.04
C PRO A 14 -0.71 -0.35 11.67
N GLY A 15 -1.69 -0.87 10.93
CA GLY A 15 -3.07 -0.98 11.38
C GLY A 15 -3.22 -1.91 12.60
N GLU A 16 -4.17 -1.56 13.48
CA GLU A 16 -4.52 -2.32 14.68
C GLU A 16 -4.83 -3.79 14.33
N ALA A 17 -4.16 -4.73 14.98
CA ALA A 17 -4.13 -6.16 14.61
C ALA A 17 -5.50 -6.89 14.61
N PHE A 18 -6.56 -6.26 15.13
CA PHE A 18 -7.90 -6.83 15.23
C PHE A 18 -8.85 -6.38 14.11
N ASP A 19 -8.49 -5.36 13.34
CA ASP A 19 -9.32 -4.84 12.25
C ASP A 19 -8.65 -5.10 10.90
N SER A 20 -9.37 -5.78 9.99
CA SER A 20 -8.81 -6.11 8.68
C SER A 20 -8.60 -4.81 7.88
N PRO A 21 -7.58 -4.74 7.01
CA PRO A 21 -7.39 -3.56 6.15
C PRO A 21 -8.65 -3.19 5.35
N SER A 22 -9.42 -4.19 4.90
CA SER A 22 -10.69 -4.02 4.19
C SER A 22 -11.80 -3.42 5.08
N ASP A 23 -11.90 -3.87 6.33
CA ASP A 23 -12.84 -3.32 7.31
C ASP A 23 -12.51 -1.86 7.63
N ARG A 24 -11.23 -1.54 7.88
CA ARG A 24 -10.80 -0.15 8.11
C ARG A 24 -11.07 0.74 6.92
N LEU A 25 -10.80 0.25 5.69
CA LEU A 25 -11.10 1.00 4.47
C LEU A 25 -12.59 1.31 4.38
N THR A 26 -13.45 0.34 4.70
CA THR A 26 -14.91 0.50 4.65
C THR A 26 -15.41 1.48 5.72
N ARG A 27 -14.87 1.43 6.94
CA ARG A 27 -15.36 2.25 8.08
C ARG A 27 -14.74 3.63 8.16
N ARG A 28 -13.45 3.75 7.84
CA ARG A 28 -12.64 4.96 8.09
C ARG A 28 -12.06 5.56 6.81
N GLY A 29 -12.21 4.90 5.68
CA GLY A 29 -11.70 5.37 4.39
C GLY A 29 -10.19 5.22 4.23
N VAL A 30 -9.69 5.67 3.09
CA VAL A 30 -8.29 5.47 2.65
C VAL A 30 -7.25 6.09 3.60
N ALA A 31 -7.61 7.15 4.32
CA ALA A 31 -6.71 7.85 5.23
C ALA A 31 -6.32 7.03 6.49
N ALA A 32 -7.03 5.93 6.75
CA ALA A 32 -6.76 5.02 7.87
C ALA A 32 -5.85 3.83 7.51
N LEU A 33 -5.28 3.83 6.29
CA LEU A 33 -4.42 2.76 5.79
C LEU A 33 -3.00 3.26 5.53
N GLY A 34 -2.02 2.42 5.87
CA GLY A 34 -0.67 2.56 5.34
C GLY A 34 -0.61 2.22 3.85
N VAL A 35 0.45 2.69 3.18
CA VAL A 35 0.73 2.38 1.77
C VAL A 35 0.89 0.87 1.56
N GLU A 36 1.53 0.17 2.50
CA GLU A 36 1.67 -1.28 2.46
C GLU A 36 0.32 -2.01 2.52
N GLU A 37 -0.67 -1.46 3.22
CA GLU A 37 -1.99 -2.09 3.31
C GLU A 37 -2.81 -1.82 2.07
N LEU A 38 -2.69 -0.63 1.49
CA LEU A 38 -3.26 -0.33 0.18
C LEU A 38 -2.68 -1.24 -0.91
N ILE A 39 -1.36 -1.44 -0.93
CA ILE A 39 -0.71 -2.37 -1.85
C ILE A 39 -1.19 -3.79 -1.59
N ALA A 40 -1.27 -4.24 -0.34
CA ALA A 40 -1.75 -5.58 0.00
C ALA A 40 -3.20 -5.83 -0.46
N LEU A 41 -4.07 -4.82 -0.32
CA LEU A 41 -5.45 -4.88 -0.82
C LEU A 41 -5.51 -4.96 -2.35
N ILE A 42 -4.67 -4.21 -3.06
CA ILE A 42 -4.59 -4.24 -4.53
C ILE A 42 -4.06 -5.59 -5.02
N LEU A 43 -3.07 -6.16 -4.33
CA LEU A 43 -2.51 -7.47 -4.65
C LEU A 43 -3.53 -8.60 -4.43
N GLN A 44 -4.45 -8.42 -3.47
CA GLN A 44 -5.58 -9.30 -3.09
C GLN A 44 -5.21 -10.74 -2.67
N SER A 45 -4.05 -11.27 -3.06
CA SER A 45 -3.50 -12.55 -2.60
C SER A 45 -2.00 -12.59 -2.88
N GLY A 46 -1.19 -12.90 -1.88
CA GLY A 46 0.24 -13.16 -2.08
C GLY A 46 0.47 -14.41 -2.93
N HIS A 47 1.56 -14.42 -3.69
CA HIS A 47 2.05 -15.61 -4.41
C HIS A 47 2.12 -16.83 -3.46
N ARG A 48 1.89 -18.05 -3.98
CA ARG A 48 2.00 -19.29 -3.17
C ARG A 48 3.32 -19.33 -2.40
N GLY A 49 3.25 -19.19 -1.08
CA GLY A 49 4.40 -19.20 -0.17
C GLY A 49 4.82 -17.85 0.42
N GLN A 50 4.21 -16.73 0.02
CA GLN A 50 4.47 -15.40 0.61
C GLN A 50 3.16 -14.74 1.07
N ASN A 51 3.18 -14.13 2.26
CA ASN A 51 2.05 -13.34 2.77
C ASN A 51 1.94 -12.07 1.90
N GLY A 52 0.77 -11.82 1.30
CA GLY A 52 0.55 -10.62 0.46
C GLY A 52 0.86 -9.31 1.19
N LEU A 53 0.72 -9.28 2.51
CA LEU A 53 1.13 -8.14 3.34
C LEU A 53 2.65 -7.98 3.40
N GLU A 54 3.42 -9.07 3.41
CA GLU A 54 4.88 -9.01 3.42
C GLU A 54 5.42 -8.52 2.08
N THR A 55 4.86 -9.04 0.97
CA THR A 55 5.18 -8.52 -0.38
C THR A 55 4.86 -7.03 -0.47
N ALA A 56 3.71 -6.62 0.05
CA ALA A 56 3.32 -5.21 0.05
C ALA A 56 4.23 -4.32 0.91
N ARG A 57 4.70 -4.83 2.06
CA ARG A 57 5.70 -4.14 2.89
C ARG A 57 7.04 -3.99 2.18
N ARG A 58 7.52 -5.03 1.50
CA ARG A 58 8.74 -4.95 0.68
C ARG A 58 8.60 -3.84 -0.36
N LEU A 59 7.52 -3.88 -1.15
CA LEU A 59 7.26 -2.89 -2.20
C LEU A 59 7.10 -1.47 -1.63
N ALA A 60 6.41 -1.31 -0.49
CA ALA A 60 6.27 -0.01 0.16
C ALA A 60 7.63 0.56 0.62
N ARG A 61 8.53 -0.29 1.14
CA ARG A 61 9.89 0.12 1.54
C ARG A 61 10.77 0.48 0.36
N GLU A 62 10.63 -0.25 -0.74
CA GLU A 62 11.50 -0.13 -1.91
C GLU A 62 11.10 1.07 -2.79
N PHE A 63 9.80 1.30 -2.96
CA PHE A 63 9.28 2.36 -3.84
C PHE A 63 8.77 3.61 -3.10
N GLY A 64 8.51 3.51 -1.79
CA GLY A 64 8.10 4.64 -0.92
C GLY A 64 6.70 5.23 -1.20
N SER A 65 6.13 4.99 -2.38
CA SER A 65 4.81 5.50 -2.79
C SER A 65 4.20 4.61 -3.86
N ILE A 66 2.87 4.47 -3.82
CA ILE A 66 2.08 3.83 -4.87
C ILE A 66 2.28 4.49 -6.24
N SER A 67 2.48 5.81 -6.28
CA SER A 67 2.70 6.51 -7.56
C SER A 67 4.05 6.14 -8.19
N THR A 68 5.06 5.85 -7.38
CA THR A 68 6.36 5.37 -7.84
C THR A 68 6.25 3.91 -8.28
N LEU A 69 5.62 3.07 -7.45
CA LEU A 69 5.37 1.67 -7.77
C LEU A 69 4.56 1.49 -9.07
N ALA A 70 3.54 2.33 -9.31
CA ALA A 70 2.71 2.24 -10.51
C ALA A 70 3.43 2.65 -11.80
N ARG A 71 4.61 3.29 -11.69
CA ARG A 71 5.46 3.65 -12.83
C ARG A 71 6.62 2.65 -13.03
N ALA A 72 6.85 1.76 -12.07
CA ALA A 72 7.92 0.78 -12.13
C ALA A 72 7.65 -0.26 -13.23
N GLY A 73 8.69 -0.61 -13.97
CA GLY A 73 8.65 -1.70 -14.95
C GLY A 73 8.68 -3.08 -14.28
N PRO A 74 8.29 -4.16 -14.98
CA PRO A 74 8.36 -5.52 -14.42
C PRO A 74 9.78 -5.94 -14.04
N GLU A 75 10.81 -5.45 -14.74
CA GLU A 75 12.22 -5.65 -14.37
C GLU A 75 12.60 -5.04 -13.01
N GLU A 76 11.90 -4.00 -12.55
CA GLU A 76 12.15 -3.35 -11.26
C GLU A 76 11.41 -4.06 -10.10
N LEU A 77 10.50 -4.99 -10.39
CA LEU A 77 9.64 -5.67 -9.41
C LEU A 77 10.12 -7.08 -9.01
N THR A 78 11.34 -7.47 -9.41
CA THR A 78 11.95 -8.77 -9.06
C THR A 78 12.58 -8.73 -7.65
#